data_AF-A0A8J7A0T0-F1
#
_entry.id   AF-A0A8J7A0T0-F1
#
_cell.length_a   1.000
_cell.length_b   1.000
_cell.length_c   1.000
_cell.angle_alpha   90.00
_cell.angle_beta   90.00
_cell.angle_gamma   90.00
#
_symmetry.space_group_name_H-M   'P 1'
#
loop_
_entity.id
_entity.type
_entity.pdbx_description
1 polymer ?
#
loop_
_entity_poly.entity_id
_entity_poly.type
_entity_poly.pdbx_seq_one_letter_code
_entity_poly.pdbx_strand_id
1 'polypeptide(L)'
;MKKTRLFKFLLPCVAIALPIALIAYLRPTKAQSSSVHLTLGNPSNATTNVSYPNNYLLLKPQYALSYSRDRGTPNWVSWQLNSSWLGSAARQDDFRADTSLPTGWYRVGGSDYSGSGFDRGHMTPSADRTRTVTDNSATFLMTNMVPQSPDNNQGPWASLENYLRSLVSQGKELYIISGPYGIGGTGSNGTKYTITNGNVQVPNRVWKVVVVNNPGAGASGVTTSTRVISVDMPNTQGIRNNDWRTYRVSVDSIEVKTGFNFLSNVSTSVQSVIESRVDNL
;
A
#
# COMPACT_ATOMS: atom_id res chain seq x y z
N MET A 1 -34.66 -85.40 7.20
CA MET A 1 -34.99 -84.10 7.82
C MET A 1 -34.60 -82.97 6.87
N LYS A 2 -35.61 -82.19 6.45
CA LYS A 2 -35.67 -80.88 5.77
C LYS A 2 -34.53 -80.48 4.79
N LYS A 3 -34.85 -80.52 3.49
CA LYS A 3 -34.15 -79.82 2.39
C LYS A 3 -34.58 -78.35 2.38
N THR A 4 -33.66 -77.41 2.53
CA THR A 4 -33.94 -75.97 2.46
C THR A 4 -33.54 -75.45 1.08
N ARG A 5 -34.52 -74.96 0.30
CA ARG A 5 -34.31 -74.28 -0.98
C ARG A 5 -33.89 -72.83 -0.72
N LEU A 6 -32.72 -72.42 -1.22
CA LEU A 6 -32.28 -71.03 -1.19
C LEU A 6 -32.75 -70.32 -2.47
N PHE A 7 -33.73 -69.41 -2.35
CA PHE A 7 -34.13 -68.52 -3.43
C PHE A 7 -33.07 -67.44 -3.64
N LYS A 8 -32.52 -67.33 -4.85
CA LYS A 8 -31.71 -66.18 -5.28
C LYS A 8 -32.66 -65.04 -5.65
N PHE A 9 -32.73 -63.99 -4.83
CA PHE A 9 -33.28 -62.70 -5.24
C PHE A 9 -32.18 -61.90 -5.94
N LEU A 10 -32.31 -61.68 -7.26
CA LEU A 10 -31.58 -60.63 -7.94
C LEU A 10 -32.28 -59.30 -7.64
N LEU A 11 -31.62 -58.41 -6.89
CA LEU A 11 -32.00 -56.99 -6.87
C LEU A 11 -31.48 -56.33 -8.15
N PRO A 12 -32.29 -55.52 -8.86
CA PRO A 12 -31.79 -54.68 -9.93
C PRO A 12 -31.00 -53.51 -9.33
N CYS A 13 -29.70 -53.42 -9.63
CA CYS A 13 -28.90 -52.23 -9.38
C CYS A 13 -29.41 -51.08 -10.25
N VAL A 14 -30.21 -50.19 -9.67
CA VAL A 14 -30.51 -48.88 -10.25
C VAL A 14 -29.28 -48.01 -10.04
N ALA A 15 -28.51 -47.78 -11.09
CA ALA A 15 -27.44 -46.80 -11.11
C ALA A 15 -28.07 -45.39 -11.08
N ILE A 16 -28.13 -44.78 -9.90
CA ILE A 16 -28.52 -43.37 -9.75
C ILE A 16 -27.31 -42.54 -10.18
N ALA A 17 -27.33 -42.05 -11.41
CA ALA A 17 -26.41 -41.02 -11.87
C ALA A 17 -26.75 -39.71 -11.13
N LEU A 18 -26.03 -39.43 -10.04
CA LEU A 18 -26.05 -38.13 -9.39
C LEU A 18 -25.45 -37.09 -10.34
N PRO A 19 -26.14 -35.98 -10.65
CA PRO A 19 -25.53 -34.90 -11.40
C PRO A 19 -24.46 -34.28 -10.50
N ILE A 20 -23.19 -34.42 -10.88
CA ILE A 20 -22.10 -33.63 -10.32
C ILE A 20 -22.39 -32.19 -10.73
N ALA A 21 -23.09 -31.46 -9.88
CA ALA A 21 -23.20 -30.02 -10.00
C ALA A 21 -21.78 -29.47 -9.85
N LEU A 22 -21.17 -29.13 -10.99
CA LEU A 22 -19.95 -28.36 -11.05
C LEU A 22 -20.28 -26.99 -10.45
N ILE A 23 -20.13 -26.87 -9.13
CA ILE A 23 -20.09 -25.57 -8.47
C ILE A 23 -18.82 -24.92 -9.00
N ALA A 24 -18.95 -24.19 -10.11
CA ALA A 24 -17.99 -23.17 -10.45
C ALA A 24 -17.94 -22.25 -9.24
N TYR A 25 -16.89 -22.38 -8.44
CA TYR A 25 -16.52 -21.34 -7.48
C TYR A 25 -16.31 -20.10 -8.34
N LEU A 26 -17.35 -19.27 -8.44
CA LEU A 26 -17.24 -17.94 -8.99
C LEU A 26 -16.23 -17.24 -8.08
N ARG A 27 -14.95 -17.24 -8.51
CA ARG A 27 -13.97 -16.32 -7.95
C ARG A 27 -14.64 -14.96 -8.08
N PRO A 28 -14.80 -14.21 -6.97
CA PRO A 28 -15.30 -12.85 -7.08
C PRO A 28 -14.42 -12.17 -8.12
N THR A 29 -15.01 -11.75 -9.23
CA THR A 29 -14.31 -10.94 -10.22
C THR A 29 -13.85 -9.72 -9.46
N LYS A 30 -12.54 -9.61 -9.19
CA LYS A 30 -11.92 -8.45 -8.54
C LYS A 30 -12.49 -7.24 -9.28
N ALA A 31 -13.31 -6.45 -8.60
CA ALA A 31 -13.71 -5.15 -9.13
C ALA A 31 -12.42 -4.35 -9.27
N GLN A 32 -11.86 -4.35 -10.47
CA GLN A 32 -10.64 -3.62 -10.79
C GLN A 32 -11.01 -2.16 -10.56
N SER A 33 -10.42 -1.56 -9.52
CA SER A 33 -10.65 -0.15 -9.23
C SER A 33 -10.27 0.65 -10.47
N SER A 34 -11.18 1.51 -10.93
CA SER A 34 -10.94 2.43 -12.05
C SER A 34 -9.86 3.48 -11.76
N SER A 35 -9.31 3.50 -10.53
CA SER A 35 -8.24 4.41 -10.16
C SER A 35 -6.92 4.04 -10.83
N VAL A 36 -6.33 4.99 -11.55
CA VAL A 36 -4.96 4.88 -12.11
C VAL A 36 -3.90 4.65 -11.03
N HIS A 37 -4.24 4.89 -9.76
CA HIS A 37 -3.37 4.67 -8.61
C HIS A 37 -3.37 3.22 -8.14
N LEU A 38 -4.28 2.38 -8.66
CA LEU A 38 -4.33 0.94 -8.39
C LEU A 38 -4.04 0.12 -9.66
N THR A 39 -3.38 0.72 -10.66
CA THR A 39 -2.96 0.05 -11.89
C THR A 39 -2.22 -1.26 -11.63
N LEU A 40 -1.32 -1.28 -10.63
CA LEU A 40 -0.54 -2.46 -10.27
C LEU A 40 -1.27 -3.42 -9.32
N GLY A 41 -2.48 -3.07 -8.87
CA GLY A 41 -3.31 -3.91 -8.01
C GLY A 41 -3.58 -3.30 -6.64
N ASN A 42 -4.30 -4.06 -5.81
CA ASN A 42 -4.69 -3.70 -4.45
C ASN A 42 -3.94 -4.61 -3.46
N PRO A 43 -2.90 -4.11 -2.77
CA PRO A 43 -1.95 -4.94 -2.02
C PRO A 43 -2.56 -5.84 -0.93
N SER A 44 -3.60 -5.35 -0.26
CA SER A 44 -4.24 -6.05 0.86
C SER A 44 -5.67 -6.48 0.57
N ASN A 45 -6.12 -6.39 -0.69
CA ASN A 45 -7.52 -6.54 -1.07
C ASN A 45 -8.47 -5.66 -0.23
N ALA A 46 -8.05 -4.42 0.07
CA ALA A 46 -8.85 -3.46 0.82
C ALA A 46 -10.20 -3.18 0.11
N THR A 47 -11.25 -2.93 0.90
CA THR A 47 -12.59 -2.65 0.36
C THR A 47 -13.19 -1.40 1.00
N THR A 48 -14.18 -0.80 0.37
CA THR A 48 -14.94 0.34 0.93
C THR A 48 -16.00 -0.11 1.95
N ASN A 49 -15.99 -1.37 2.38
CA ASN A 49 -16.95 -1.89 3.35
C ASN A 49 -16.47 -1.57 4.78
N VAL A 50 -17.26 -0.77 5.49
CA VAL A 50 -17.00 -0.31 6.87
C VAL A 50 -16.86 -1.45 7.89
N SER A 51 -17.31 -2.66 7.55
CA SER A 51 -17.12 -3.89 8.35
C SER A 51 -15.67 -4.35 8.38
N TYR A 52 -14.80 -3.83 7.50
CA TYR A 52 -13.35 -4.06 7.50
C TYR A 52 -12.59 -2.77 7.87
N PRO A 53 -12.78 -2.24 9.09
CA PRO A 53 -12.28 -0.91 9.48
C PRO A 53 -10.76 -0.79 9.48
N ASN A 54 -10.05 -1.92 9.55
CA ASN A 54 -8.59 -1.97 9.53
C ASN A 54 -7.98 -2.24 8.15
N ASN A 55 -8.81 -2.34 7.11
CA ASN A 55 -8.38 -2.51 5.73
C ASN A 55 -9.35 -1.78 4.78
N TYR A 56 -9.66 -0.53 5.14
CA TYR A 56 -10.69 0.27 4.50
C TYR A 56 -10.13 1.04 3.32
N LEU A 57 -10.62 0.76 2.11
CA LEU A 57 -10.17 1.41 0.89
C LEU A 57 -10.73 2.83 0.79
N LEU A 58 -9.84 3.81 0.69
CA LEU A 58 -10.17 5.18 0.32
C LEU A 58 -9.60 5.45 -1.08
N LEU A 59 -10.47 5.90 -1.98
CA LEU A 59 -10.10 6.33 -3.32
C LEU A 59 -10.20 7.85 -3.39
N LYS A 60 -9.11 8.49 -3.80
CA LYS A 60 -9.07 9.93 -4.08
C LYS A 60 -8.57 10.14 -5.51
N PRO A 61 -8.88 11.29 -6.13
CA PRO A 61 -8.34 11.60 -7.45
C PRO A 61 -6.80 11.62 -7.49
N GLN A 62 -6.12 11.87 -6.37
CA GLN A 62 -4.67 12.04 -6.30
C GLN A 62 -3.92 10.77 -5.88
N TYR A 63 -4.55 9.86 -5.14
CA TYR A 63 -3.94 8.64 -4.63
C TYR A 63 -5.03 7.68 -4.13
N ALA A 64 -4.69 6.41 -3.94
CA ALA A 64 -5.54 5.41 -3.30
C ALA A 64 -4.84 4.90 -2.04
N LEU A 65 -5.59 4.51 -1.01
CA LEU A 65 -5.00 3.94 0.20
C LEU A 65 -5.90 2.89 0.84
N SER A 66 -5.29 1.96 1.56
CA SER A 66 -5.97 1.21 2.59
C SER A 66 -5.70 1.89 3.93
N TYR A 67 -6.75 2.20 4.67
CA TYR A 67 -6.68 2.86 5.97
C TYR A 67 -7.00 1.88 7.10
N SER A 68 -6.32 2.06 8.23
CA SER A 68 -6.64 1.36 9.47
C SER A 68 -7.18 2.32 10.51
N ARG A 69 -8.48 2.20 10.81
CA ARG A 69 -9.15 2.98 11.86
C ARG A 69 -8.41 2.87 13.19
N ASP A 70 -8.07 1.66 13.60
CA ASP A 70 -7.53 1.41 14.94
C ASP A 70 -6.06 1.82 15.07
N ARG A 71 -5.35 2.01 13.95
CA ARG A 71 -3.98 2.54 13.94
C ARG A 71 -3.92 4.04 13.68
N GLY A 72 -4.99 4.65 13.19
CA GLY A 72 -5.01 6.06 12.80
C GLY A 72 -4.15 6.40 11.57
N THR A 73 -3.57 5.40 10.89
CA THR A 73 -2.63 5.56 9.77
C THR A 73 -3.04 4.67 8.58
N PRO A 74 -2.53 4.94 7.36
CA PRO A 74 -2.68 4.01 6.25
C PRO A 74 -1.95 2.67 6.53
N ASN A 75 -2.51 1.56 6.03
CA ASN A 75 -1.78 0.32 5.80
C ASN A 75 -0.76 0.50 4.66
N TRP A 76 -1.22 1.15 3.59
CA TRP A 76 -0.44 1.54 2.42
C TRP A 76 -1.15 2.68 1.70
N VAL A 77 -0.39 3.48 0.97
CA VAL A 77 -0.86 4.50 0.02
C VAL A 77 -0.20 4.21 -1.33
N SER A 78 -0.98 4.22 -2.39
CA SER A 78 -0.57 3.94 -3.76
C SER A 78 -0.88 5.13 -4.66
N TRP A 79 0.05 5.52 -5.52
CA TRP A 79 -0.14 6.63 -6.45
C TRP A 79 0.68 6.46 -7.72
N GLN A 80 0.20 7.11 -8.78
CA GLN A 80 0.93 7.26 -10.04
C GLN A 80 1.73 8.57 -9.96
N LEU A 81 2.94 8.58 -10.50
CA LEU A 81 3.73 9.78 -10.66
C LEU A 81 4.30 9.83 -12.08
N ASN A 82 3.93 10.87 -12.81
CA ASN A 82 4.48 11.23 -14.11
C ASN A 82 4.43 12.76 -14.23
N SER A 83 4.91 13.32 -15.34
CA SER A 83 4.97 14.78 -15.53
C SER A 83 3.61 15.47 -15.42
N SER A 84 2.49 14.79 -15.71
CA SER A 84 1.15 15.38 -15.65
C SER A 84 0.65 15.66 -14.23
N TRP A 85 1.29 15.09 -13.20
CA TRP A 85 0.98 15.38 -11.79
C TRP A 85 1.76 16.57 -11.22
N LEU A 86 2.75 17.05 -11.99
CA LEU A 86 3.66 18.12 -11.60
C LEU A 86 3.23 19.43 -12.29
N GLY A 87 3.42 20.54 -11.56
CA GLY A 87 3.12 21.88 -12.01
C GLY A 87 3.76 22.90 -11.06
N SER A 88 3.16 24.08 -10.97
CA SER A 88 3.66 25.22 -10.18
C SER A 88 2.84 25.54 -8.92
N ALA A 89 1.87 24.70 -8.56
CA ALA A 89 1.07 24.92 -7.35
C ALA A 89 1.98 24.91 -6.11
N ALA A 90 1.86 25.95 -5.29
CA ALA A 90 2.59 26.04 -4.03
C ALA A 90 2.18 24.93 -3.07
N ARG A 91 3.08 24.61 -2.13
CA ARG A 91 2.77 23.74 -0.99
C ARG A 91 1.71 24.41 -0.11
N GLN A 92 0.66 23.67 0.24
CA GLN A 92 -0.48 24.25 0.98
C GLN A 92 -0.31 24.24 2.50
N ASP A 93 0.43 23.26 3.05
CA ASP A 93 0.67 23.12 4.50
C ASP A 93 -0.61 23.08 5.37
N ASP A 94 -1.74 22.68 4.78
CA ASP A 94 -3.09 22.67 5.36
C ASP A 94 -3.45 21.30 5.97
N PHE A 95 -2.62 20.84 6.92
CA PHE A 95 -2.81 19.57 7.63
C PHE A 95 -4.19 19.49 8.30
N ARG A 96 -5.03 18.56 7.85
CA ARG A 96 -6.42 18.48 8.29
C ARG A 96 -6.98 17.06 8.31
N ALA A 97 -7.97 16.87 9.15
CA ALA A 97 -8.75 15.65 9.22
C ALA A 97 -9.42 15.34 7.88
N ASP A 98 -9.48 14.06 7.53
CA ASP A 98 -10.21 13.60 6.34
C ASP A 98 -11.69 13.39 6.69
N THR A 99 -12.54 14.27 6.17
CA THR A 99 -13.98 14.23 6.41
C THR A 99 -14.70 13.08 5.68
N SER A 100 -14.01 12.41 4.75
CA SER A 100 -14.55 11.23 4.06
C SER A 100 -14.47 9.93 4.87
N LEU A 101 -13.78 9.93 6.01
CA LEU A 101 -13.79 8.80 6.94
C LEU A 101 -15.21 8.56 7.50
N PRO A 102 -15.64 7.29 7.65
CA PRO A 102 -16.94 6.94 8.20
C PRO A 102 -17.24 7.64 9.53
N THR A 103 -18.51 8.02 9.70
CA THR A 103 -18.99 8.67 10.92
C THR A 103 -18.69 7.81 12.15
N GLY A 104 -18.24 8.44 13.24
CA GLY A 104 -17.89 7.78 14.49
C GLY A 104 -16.45 7.27 14.56
N TRP A 105 -15.70 7.26 13.45
CA TRP A 105 -14.27 6.99 13.51
C TRP A 105 -13.53 8.23 14.00
N TYR A 106 -12.49 8.02 14.82
CA TYR A 106 -11.59 9.12 15.17
C TYR A 106 -10.91 9.63 13.90
N ARG A 107 -11.04 10.93 13.64
CA ARG A 107 -10.42 11.58 12.49
C ARG A 107 -9.19 12.31 12.97
N VAL A 108 -8.02 11.73 12.68
CA VAL A 108 -6.74 12.32 13.04
C VAL A 108 -6.67 13.75 12.47
N GLY A 109 -6.44 14.73 13.33
CA GLY A 109 -6.33 16.15 12.99
C GLY A 109 -4.87 16.61 12.89
N GLY A 110 -4.66 17.79 12.31
CA GLY A 110 -3.32 18.36 12.17
C GLY A 110 -2.60 18.50 13.52
N SER A 111 -3.27 18.89 14.59
CA SER A 111 -2.68 19.07 15.93
C SER A 111 -2.30 17.78 16.64
N ASP A 112 -2.74 16.62 16.19
CA ASP A 112 -2.60 15.35 16.92
C ASP A 112 -1.15 14.90 17.07
N TYR A 113 -0.27 15.39 16.20
CA TYR A 113 1.17 15.09 16.20
C TYR A 113 1.97 16.11 17.04
N SER A 114 1.36 17.22 17.45
CA SER A 114 2.05 18.31 18.13
C SER A 114 2.66 17.84 19.45
N GLY A 115 3.94 18.20 19.69
CA GLY A 115 4.68 17.80 20.88
C GLY A 115 5.10 16.32 20.95
N SER A 116 4.71 15.49 19.97
CA SER A 116 5.03 14.06 19.99
C SER A 116 6.51 13.76 19.74
N GLY A 117 7.22 14.66 19.05
CA GLY A 117 8.57 14.44 18.53
C GLY A 117 8.62 13.73 17.17
N PHE A 118 7.47 13.46 16.55
CA PHE A 118 7.36 12.90 15.20
C PHE A 118 6.86 13.95 14.21
N ASP A 119 7.41 13.90 13.00
CA ASP A 119 6.89 14.64 11.86
C ASP A 119 5.57 14.03 11.36
N ARG A 120 4.78 14.86 10.67
CA ARG A 120 3.63 14.43 9.86
C ARG A 120 4.16 13.88 8.53
N GLY A 121 4.63 12.64 8.57
CA GLY A 121 5.29 11.97 7.47
C GLY A 121 4.33 11.64 6.33
N HIS A 122 4.51 12.24 5.17
CA HIS A 122 3.66 11.99 4.01
C HIS A 122 3.97 10.64 3.37
N MET A 123 2.93 9.86 3.04
CA MET A 123 3.10 8.69 2.18
C MET A 123 3.14 9.10 0.71
N THR A 124 2.13 9.84 0.23
CA THR A 124 2.19 10.60 -1.03
C THR A 124 2.70 12.02 -0.74
N PRO A 125 3.90 12.41 -1.19
CA PRO A 125 4.49 13.69 -0.81
C PRO A 125 3.86 14.84 -1.57
N SER A 126 3.81 16.01 -0.94
CA SER A 126 3.30 17.26 -1.53
C SER A 126 3.95 17.58 -2.90
N ALA A 127 5.26 17.37 -3.02
CA ALA A 127 6.00 17.67 -4.25
C ALA A 127 5.65 16.74 -5.44
N ASP A 128 4.92 15.64 -5.20
CA ASP A 128 4.40 14.78 -6.27
C ASP A 128 3.04 15.25 -6.80
N ARG A 129 2.43 16.27 -6.18
CA ARG A 129 1.11 16.81 -6.51
C ARG A 129 1.18 18.33 -6.57
N THR A 130 1.77 18.86 -7.63
CA THR A 130 1.92 20.31 -7.85
C THR A 130 1.17 20.82 -9.09
N ARG A 131 0.38 19.95 -9.75
CA ARG A 131 -0.45 20.36 -10.90
C ARG A 131 -1.48 21.44 -10.52
N THR A 132 -2.19 21.26 -9.41
CA THR A 132 -3.20 22.22 -8.93
C THR A 132 -3.11 22.40 -7.41
N VAL A 133 -3.66 23.51 -6.91
CA VAL A 133 -3.80 23.75 -5.45
C VAL A 133 -4.59 22.61 -4.79
N THR A 134 -5.67 22.15 -5.42
CA THR A 134 -6.48 21.02 -4.94
C THR A 134 -5.68 19.72 -4.87
N ASP A 135 -4.88 19.42 -5.89
CA ASP A 135 -4.03 18.22 -5.90
C ASP A 135 -3.01 18.28 -4.76
N ASN A 136 -2.39 19.44 -4.54
CA ASN A 136 -1.42 19.62 -3.48
C ASN A 136 -2.05 19.53 -2.08
N SER A 137 -3.13 20.28 -1.84
CA SER A 137 -3.89 20.27 -0.58
C SER A 137 -4.37 18.86 -0.21
N ALA A 138 -4.71 18.02 -1.19
CA ALA A 138 -5.13 16.65 -0.92
C ALA A 138 -4.03 15.82 -0.23
N THR A 139 -2.75 16.13 -0.43
CA THR A 139 -1.64 15.42 0.23
C THR A 139 -1.55 15.69 1.74
N PHE A 140 -2.18 16.77 2.23
CA PHE A 140 -2.20 17.17 3.65
C PHE A 140 -3.36 16.59 4.46
N LEU A 141 -4.17 15.71 3.87
CA LEU A 141 -5.14 14.92 4.62
C LEU A 141 -4.41 13.96 5.56
N MET A 142 -4.80 13.93 6.84
CA MET A 142 -4.11 13.13 7.85
C MET A 142 -4.19 11.62 7.62
N THR A 143 -5.12 11.14 6.78
CA THR A 143 -5.15 9.75 6.30
C THR A 143 -3.94 9.37 5.44
N ASN A 144 -3.19 10.35 4.92
CA ASN A 144 -1.93 10.18 4.18
C ASN A 144 -0.69 10.30 5.10
N MET A 145 -0.88 10.46 6.41
CA MET A 145 0.22 10.69 7.36
C MET A 145 0.56 9.45 8.17
N VAL A 146 1.84 9.32 8.50
CA VAL A 146 2.35 8.41 9.53
C VAL A 146 3.25 9.18 10.50
N PRO A 147 3.32 8.83 11.80
CA PRO A 147 4.32 9.38 12.71
C PRO A 147 5.70 8.96 12.24
N GLN A 148 6.45 9.90 11.67
CA GLN A 148 7.76 9.62 11.08
C GLN A 148 8.84 10.35 11.86
N SER A 149 9.91 9.66 12.20
CA SER A 149 11.08 10.26 12.85
C SER A 149 11.61 11.39 11.97
N PRO A 150 11.86 12.59 12.51
CA PRO A 150 12.43 13.70 11.74
C PRO A 150 13.66 13.29 10.91
N ASP A 151 14.55 12.48 11.46
CA ASP A 151 15.76 12.03 10.76
C ASP A 151 15.49 11.05 9.62
N ASN A 152 14.43 10.27 9.72
CA ASN A 152 13.96 9.48 8.59
C ASN A 152 13.31 10.38 7.52
N ASN A 153 12.32 11.19 7.94
CA ASN A 153 11.46 11.99 7.07
C ASN A 153 12.24 12.98 6.19
N GLN A 154 13.10 13.79 6.81
CA GLN A 154 13.83 14.86 6.12
C GLN A 154 15.28 14.45 5.79
N GLY A 155 15.58 13.14 5.89
CA GLY A 155 16.83 12.53 5.47
C GLY A 155 16.58 11.54 4.32
N PRO A 156 16.85 10.22 4.50
CA PRO A 156 16.79 9.23 3.42
C PRO A 156 15.42 9.15 2.75
N TRP A 157 14.30 9.37 3.47
CA TRP A 157 12.98 9.34 2.86
C TRP A 157 12.79 10.47 1.84
N ALA A 158 13.06 11.72 2.22
CA ALA A 158 13.05 12.87 1.32
C ALA A 158 14.05 12.71 0.16
N SER A 159 15.24 12.15 0.42
CA SER A 159 16.24 11.87 -0.62
C SER A 159 15.72 10.88 -1.67
N LEU A 160 15.04 9.81 -1.26
CA LEU A 160 14.41 8.88 -2.19
C LEU A 160 13.30 9.59 -2.98
N GLU A 161 12.43 10.37 -2.33
CA GLU A 161 11.37 11.10 -3.03
C GLU A 161 11.91 12.07 -4.10
N ASN A 162 12.98 12.78 -3.79
CA ASN A 162 13.68 13.63 -4.78
C ASN A 162 14.24 12.80 -5.94
N TYR A 163 14.84 11.64 -5.66
CA TYR A 163 15.34 10.73 -6.68
C TYR A 163 14.21 10.24 -7.60
N LEU A 164 13.05 9.87 -7.06
CA LEU A 164 11.91 9.43 -7.86
C LEU A 164 11.43 10.54 -8.81
N ARG A 165 11.35 11.79 -8.34
CA ARG A 165 11.03 12.93 -9.22
C ARG A 165 12.07 13.16 -10.31
N SER A 166 13.35 12.90 -10.04
CA SER A 166 14.39 12.97 -11.09
C SER A 166 14.16 11.96 -12.22
N LEU A 167 13.64 10.76 -11.93
CA LEU A 167 13.29 9.77 -12.96
C LEU A 167 12.12 10.25 -13.81
N VAL A 168 11.16 10.94 -13.19
CA VAL A 168 10.02 11.54 -13.91
C VAL A 168 10.50 12.65 -14.84
N SER A 169 11.46 13.48 -14.40
CA SER A 169 12.12 14.47 -15.27
C SER A 169 12.88 13.83 -16.44
N GLN A 170 13.31 12.57 -16.31
CA GLN A 170 13.90 11.77 -17.40
C GLN A 170 12.83 11.07 -18.28
N GLY A 171 11.56 11.45 -18.17
CA GLY A 171 10.47 10.95 -19.00
C GLY A 171 9.91 9.59 -18.54
N LYS A 172 10.17 9.17 -17.30
CA LYS A 172 9.58 7.95 -16.74
C LYS A 172 8.21 8.20 -16.12
N GLU A 173 7.42 7.14 -16.09
CA GLU A 173 6.21 7.04 -15.29
C GLU A 173 6.46 6.04 -14.16
N LEU A 174 6.12 6.44 -12.95
CA LEU A 174 6.28 5.63 -11.75
C LEU A 174 4.92 5.24 -11.20
N TYR A 175 4.84 4.01 -10.70
CA TYR A 175 3.76 3.57 -9.84
C TYR A 175 4.38 3.25 -8.49
N ILE A 176 3.92 3.95 -7.45
CA ILE A 176 4.55 3.98 -6.13
C ILE A 176 3.54 3.49 -5.11
N ILE A 177 3.97 2.59 -4.23
CA ILE A 177 3.22 2.12 -3.07
C ILE A 177 4.12 2.31 -1.86
N SER A 178 3.64 2.98 -0.82
CA SER A 178 4.37 3.15 0.44
C SER A 178 3.49 2.92 1.64
N GLY A 179 4.10 2.65 2.79
CA GLY A 179 3.36 2.51 4.02
C GLY A 179 4.24 2.29 5.25
N PRO A 180 3.60 2.20 6.43
CA PRO A 180 4.25 1.82 7.66
C PRO A 180 4.10 0.32 7.97
N TYR A 181 4.98 -0.24 8.80
CA TYR A 181 4.69 -1.47 9.54
C TYR A 181 5.36 -1.49 10.92
N GLY A 182 4.97 -2.47 11.74
CA GLY A 182 5.47 -2.65 13.11
C GLY A 182 5.03 -1.54 14.08
N ILE A 183 5.60 -1.56 15.29
CA ILE A 183 5.25 -0.66 16.40
C ILE A 183 6.54 -0.25 17.12
N GLY A 184 6.67 1.02 17.49
CA GLY A 184 7.77 1.51 18.34
C GLY A 184 8.87 2.25 17.57
N GLY A 185 8.55 3.44 17.05
CA GLY A 185 9.52 4.33 16.41
C GLY A 185 10.19 5.27 17.42
N THR A 186 11.27 5.93 17.00
CA THR A 186 12.01 6.91 17.83
C THR A 186 12.00 8.28 17.15
N GLY A 187 11.30 9.24 17.75
CA GLY A 187 11.27 10.64 17.35
C GLY A 187 12.23 11.48 18.19
N SER A 188 12.18 12.80 18.03
CA SER A 188 13.04 13.74 18.76
C SER A 188 12.76 13.75 20.27
N ASN A 189 11.55 13.35 20.69
CA ASN A 189 11.15 13.21 22.09
C ASN A 189 11.18 11.73 22.57
N GLY A 190 12.03 10.91 21.96
CA GLY A 190 12.27 9.52 22.34
C GLY A 190 11.36 8.50 21.66
N THR A 191 11.42 7.26 22.14
CA THR A 191 10.62 6.14 21.61
C THR A 191 9.16 6.26 22.01
N LYS A 192 8.25 6.03 21.04
CA LYS A 192 6.80 6.02 21.24
C LYS A 192 6.20 4.82 20.50
N TYR A 193 5.16 4.24 21.09
CA TYR A 193 4.34 3.19 20.46
C TYR A 193 3.04 3.76 19.89
N THR A 194 2.52 4.81 20.52
CA THR A 194 1.35 5.57 20.07
C THR A 194 1.53 7.06 20.40
N ILE A 195 0.78 7.92 19.73
CA ILE A 195 0.59 9.34 20.05
C ILE A 195 -0.92 9.63 20.19
N THR A 196 -1.29 10.86 20.57
CA THR A 196 -2.69 11.30 20.59
C THR A 196 -3.59 10.40 21.46
N ASN A 197 -3.15 10.14 22.69
CA ASN A 197 -3.86 9.27 23.64
C ASN A 197 -4.18 7.86 23.09
N GLY A 198 -3.32 7.32 22.22
CA GLY A 198 -3.48 5.98 21.66
C GLY A 198 -4.16 5.94 20.29
N ASN A 199 -4.71 7.05 19.80
CA ASN A 199 -5.45 7.07 18.53
C ASN A 199 -4.59 6.93 17.28
N VAL A 200 -3.27 7.15 17.39
CA VAL A 200 -2.34 7.01 16.26
C VAL A 200 -1.17 6.13 16.69
N GLN A 201 -1.01 5.00 16.01
CA GLN A 201 0.10 4.08 16.22
C GLN A 201 1.38 4.65 15.59
N VAL A 202 2.50 4.55 16.30
CA VAL A 202 3.83 4.90 15.80
C VAL A 202 4.48 3.63 15.25
N PRO A 203 4.78 3.57 13.93
CA PRO A 203 5.47 2.44 13.35
C PRO A 203 6.97 2.47 13.66
N ASN A 204 7.62 1.32 13.67
CA ASN A 204 9.08 1.25 13.77
C ASN A 204 9.77 1.17 12.39
N ARG A 205 8.99 0.96 11.31
CA ARG A 205 9.48 0.83 9.94
C ARG A 205 8.58 1.57 8.95
N VAL A 206 9.18 2.14 7.92
CA VAL A 206 8.49 2.72 6.75
C VAL A 206 9.11 2.15 5.48
N TRP A 207 8.27 1.79 4.52
CA TRP A 207 8.67 1.09 3.31
C TRP A 207 8.08 1.76 2.07
N LYS A 208 8.72 1.53 0.92
CA LYS A 208 8.25 2.01 -0.39
C LYS A 208 8.64 1.01 -1.47
N VAL A 209 7.72 0.71 -2.38
CA VAL A 209 7.89 -0.09 -3.61
C VAL A 209 7.59 0.82 -4.79
N VAL A 210 8.47 0.85 -5.79
CA VAL A 210 8.39 1.72 -6.95
C VAL A 210 8.64 0.91 -8.22
N VAL A 211 7.68 0.90 -9.12
CA VAL A 211 7.87 0.37 -10.48
C VAL A 211 8.21 1.52 -11.40
N VAL A 212 9.37 1.46 -12.06
CA VAL A 212 9.81 2.46 -13.04
C VAL A 212 9.42 1.98 -14.43
N ASN A 213 8.45 2.65 -15.04
CA ASN A 213 7.87 2.25 -16.31
C ASN A 213 7.98 3.37 -17.37
N ASN A 214 7.62 3.04 -18.61
CA ASN A 214 7.41 4.01 -19.67
C ASN A 214 5.99 4.59 -19.55
N PRO A 215 5.79 5.89 -19.84
CA PRO A 215 4.47 6.52 -19.77
C PRO A 215 3.40 5.79 -20.56
N GLY A 216 2.26 5.53 -19.93
CA GLY A 216 1.08 4.93 -20.57
C GLY A 216 1.17 3.41 -20.77
N ALA A 217 2.28 2.77 -20.41
CA ALA A 217 2.44 1.34 -20.58
C ALA A 217 1.61 0.52 -19.56
N GLY A 218 1.22 1.11 -18.43
CA GLY A 218 0.37 0.48 -17.42
C GLY A 218 0.95 -0.83 -16.86
N ALA A 219 0.09 -1.71 -16.34
CA ALA A 219 0.52 -3.00 -15.80
C ALA A 219 1.05 -3.97 -16.87
N SER A 220 0.51 -3.92 -18.10
CA SER A 220 0.96 -4.75 -19.21
C SER A 220 2.37 -4.39 -19.71
N GLY A 221 2.82 -3.16 -19.47
CA GLY A 221 4.19 -2.72 -19.74
C GLY A 221 5.24 -3.23 -18.75
N VAL A 222 4.83 -3.90 -17.67
CA VAL A 222 5.75 -4.45 -16.68
C VAL A 222 6.25 -5.82 -17.16
N THR A 223 7.57 -5.94 -17.34
CA THR A 223 8.26 -7.15 -17.81
C THR A 223 9.31 -7.60 -16.80
N THR A 224 9.94 -8.74 -17.05
CA THR A 224 11.06 -9.26 -16.23
C THR A 224 12.31 -8.37 -16.24
N SER A 225 12.40 -7.39 -17.15
CA SER A 225 13.47 -6.39 -17.19
C SER A 225 13.05 -5.04 -16.60
N THR A 226 11.79 -4.88 -16.18
CA THR A 226 11.32 -3.65 -15.56
C THR A 226 12.05 -3.43 -14.25
N ARG A 227 12.53 -2.19 -14.05
CA ARG A 227 13.23 -1.79 -12.85
C ARG A 227 12.24 -1.56 -11.71
N VAL A 228 12.48 -2.22 -10.58
CA VAL A 228 11.71 -2.07 -9.35
C VAL A 228 12.64 -1.64 -8.23
N ILE A 229 12.34 -0.50 -7.60
CA ILE A 229 13.08 0.01 -6.45
C ILE A 229 12.23 -0.25 -5.22
N SER A 230 12.78 -0.93 -4.22
CA SER A 230 12.09 -1.07 -2.94
C SER A 230 13.03 -0.83 -1.77
N VAL A 231 12.50 -0.19 -0.72
CA VAL A 231 13.25 0.17 0.49
C VAL A 231 12.43 -0.18 1.73
N ASP A 232 13.15 -0.49 2.81
CA ASP A 232 12.59 -0.69 4.13
C ASP A 232 13.48 0.00 5.17
N MET A 233 13.04 1.17 5.64
CA MET A 233 13.82 2.08 6.47
C MET A 233 13.38 2.02 7.94
N PRO A 234 14.32 2.09 8.90
CA PRO A 234 13.98 2.26 10.30
C PRO A 234 13.36 3.63 10.55
N ASN A 235 12.28 3.67 11.33
CA ASN A 235 11.64 4.91 11.75
C ASN A 235 12.28 5.43 13.05
N THR A 236 13.53 5.87 12.95
CA THR A 236 14.39 6.20 14.10
C THR A 236 15.23 7.46 13.86
N GLN A 237 15.64 8.10 14.96
CA GLN A 237 16.69 9.11 14.97
C GLN A 237 18.06 8.51 14.60
N GLY A 238 19.00 9.38 14.20
CA GLY A 238 20.39 9.02 13.93
C GLY A 238 20.67 8.60 12.48
N ILE A 239 19.68 8.64 11.59
CA ILE A 239 19.82 8.22 10.19
C ILE A 239 19.74 9.38 9.18
N ARG A 240 19.74 10.63 9.67
CA ARG A 240 19.52 11.85 8.87
C ARG A 240 20.34 11.89 7.57
N ASN A 241 21.61 11.49 7.68
CA ASN A 241 22.60 11.59 6.62
C ASN A 241 22.83 10.25 5.90
N ASN A 242 22.05 9.22 6.21
CA ASN A 242 22.21 7.92 5.58
C ASN A 242 21.70 7.99 4.13
N ASP A 243 22.41 7.31 3.22
CA ASP A 243 21.90 7.11 1.86
C ASP A 243 20.73 6.13 1.90
N TRP A 244 19.59 6.51 1.31
CA TRP A 244 18.42 5.66 1.18
C TRP A 244 18.73 4.32 0.51
N ARG A 245 19.75 4.27 -0.35
CA ARG A 245 20.20 3.07 -1.05
C ARG A 245 20.67 1.96 -0.11
N THR A 246 21.11 2.31 1.10
CA THR A 246 21.52 1.33 2.12
C THR A 246 20.35 0.51 2.67
N TYR A 247 19.12 0.99 2.48
CA TYR A 247 17.89 0.35 2.94
C TYR A 247 17.14 -0.41 1.83
N ARG A 248 17.79 -0.62 0.68
CA ARG A 248 17.19 -1.37 -0.43
C ARG A 248 16.96 -2.82 -0.04
N VAL A 249 15.80 -3.32 -0.41
CA VAL A 249 15.38 -4.72 -0.24
C VAL A 249 14.69 -5.21 -1.52
N SER A 250 14.29 -6.47 -1.53
CA SER A 250 13.40 -7.01 -2.55
C SER A 250 11.94 -6.74 -2.18
N VAL A 251 11.04 -6.77 -3.16
CA VAL A 251 9.59 -6.63 -2.89
C VAL A 251 9.12 -7.80 -2.02
N ASP A 252 9.59 -9.02 -2.31
CA ASP A 252 9.32 -10.23 -1.51
C ASP A 252 9.62 -10.01 -0.02
N SER A 253 10.71 -9.30 0.29
CA SER A 253 11.06 -9.00 1.68
C SER A 253 10.01 -8.12 2.36
N ILE A 254 9.39 -7.17 1.64
CA ILE A 254 8.34 -6.32 2.17
C ILE A 254 7.02 -7.11 2.27
N GLU A 255 6.71 -7.96 1.31
CA GLU A 255 5.54 -8.86 1.37
C GLU A 255 5.57 -9.75 2.60
N VAL A 256 6.73 -10.37 2.89
CA VAL A 256 6.91 -11.20 4.09
C VAL A 256 6.66 -10.40 5.37
N LYS A 257 7.04 -9.13 5.44
CA LYS A 257 6.86 -8.28 6.64
C LYS A 257 5.45 -7.73 6.79
N THR A 258 4.73 -7.53 5.69
CA THR A 258 3.43 -6.86 5.67
C THR A 258 2.25 -7.82 5.48
N GLY A 259 2.48 -9.01 4.92
CA GLY A 259 1.44 -9.92 4.47
C GLY A 259 0.69 -9.45 3.22
N PHE A 260 1.19 -8.43 2.52
CA PHE A 260 0.59 -7.92 1.30
C PHE A 260 1.07 -8.69 0.07
N ASN A 261 0.30 -8.60 -1.01
CA ASN A 261 0.68 -9.05 -2.35
C ASN A 261 0.73 -7.83 -3.27
N PHE A 262 1.93 -7.30 -3.50
CA PHE A 262 2.15 -6.17 -4.39
C PHE A 262 2.05 -6.64 -5.85
N LEU A 263 1.94 -5.66 -6.76
CA LEU A 263 1.95 -5.91 -8.20
C LEU A 263 0.95 -6.97 -8.70
N SER A 264 -0.11 -7.26 -7.93
CA SER A 264 -1.07 -8.35 -8.20
C SER A 264 -1.80 -8.29 -9.56
N ASN A 265 -1.70 -7.18 -10.31
CA ASN A 265 -2.19 -7.07 -11.69
C ASN A 265 -1.12 -7.40 -12.76
N VAL A 266 0.13 -7.59 -12.38
CA VAL A 266 1.23 -8.07 -13.23
C VAL A 266 1.18 -9.60 -13.28
N SER A 267 1.60 -10.24 -14.37
CA SER A 267 1.62 -11.71 -14.43
C SER A 267 2.55 -12.33 -13.38
N THR A 268 2.17 -13.48 -12.82
CA THR A 268 2.94 -14.16 -11.76
C THR A 268 4.35 -14.57 -12.21
N SER A 269 4.53 -14.90 -13.50
CA SER A 269 5.85 -15.19 -14.06
C SER A 269 6.77 -13.97 -14.05
N VAL A 270 6.24 -12.77 -14.31
CA VAL A 270 6.99 -11.52 -14.20
C VAL A 270 7.24 -11.15 -12.74
N GLN A 271 6.22 -11.23 -11.88
CA GLN A 271 6.32 -10.99 -10.43
C GLN A 271 7.47 -11.78 -9.81
N SER A 272 7.51 -13.11 -10.04
CA SER A 272 8.54 -14.01 -9.49
C SER A 272 9.98 -13.59 -9.79
N VAL A 273 10.19 -12.83 -10.87
CA VAL A 273 11.50 -12.33 -11.29
C VAL A 273 11.79 -10.94 -10.72
N ILE A 274 10.85 -10.01 -10.80
CA ILE A 274 11.10 -8.62 -10.39
C ILE A 274 10.99 -8.42 -8.88
N GLU A 275 10.17 -9.22 -8.20
CA GLU A 275 9.90 -9.08 -6.76
C GLU A 275 10.99 -9.70 -5.89
N SER A 276 11.73 -10.68 -6.43
CA SER A 276 12.85 -11.35 -5.75
C SER A 276 14.17 -10.59 -5.86
N ARG A 277 14.26 -9.60 -6.74
CA ARG A 277 15.49 -8.82 -6.98
C ARG A 277 15.60 -7.61 -6.05
N VAL A 278 16.84 -7.25 -5.73
CA VAL A 278 17.18 -5.95 -5.12
C VAL A 278 17.72 -5.03 -6.21
N ASP A 279 17.20 -3.81 -6.31
CA ASP A 279 17.69 -2.79 -7.26
C ASP A 279 19.19 -2.53 -7.09
N ASN A 280 19.95 -2.47 -8.17
CA ASN A 280 21.41 -2.48 -8.16
C ASN A 280 22.08 -1.13 -8.49
N LEU A 281 21.38 0.01 -8.29
CA LEU A 281 21.97 1.35 -8.32
C LEU A 281 23.27 1.51 -7.54
#